data_AF-A0A8H3V822-F1
#
_entry.id   AF-A0A8H3V822-F1
#
_cell.length_a   1.000
_cell.length_b   1.000
_cell.length_c   1.000
_cell.angle_alpha   90.00
_cell.angle_beta   90.00
_cell.angle_gamma   90.00
#
_symmetry.space_group_name_H-M   'P 1'
#
loop_
_entity.id
_entity.type
_entity.pdbx_description
1 polymer ?
#
loop_
_entity_poly.entity_id
_entity_poly.type
_entity_poly.pdbx_seq_one_letter_code
_entity_poly.pdbx_strand_id
1 'polypeptide(L)'
;MDLLQPLLHLAQAGLSGYSLFHAYISVSNLHQYEQKMEKAAEWSDTAKHELHKTRTTQTSSALSILSSVIISLGLVSSPTPTITKVLLNTSAIAICVLARTHISNFWANKAKVPLVKGFNAAITSTNVVKDHLGVLAISWIVSSVIEAWRLGNN
;
A
#
# COMPACT_ATOMS: atom_id res chain seq x y z
N MET A 1 -28.18 -2.09 16.35
CA MET A 1 -27.62 -1.11 15.41
C MET A 1 -26.11 -1.26 15.47
N ASP A 2 -25.56 -2.13 14.62
CA ASP A 2 -24.18 -2.61 14.73
C ASP A 2 -23.18 -1.59 14.18
N LEU A 3 -22.67 -0.73 15.07
CA LEU A 3 -21.64 0.26 14.78
C LEU A 3 -20.27 -0.34 14.39
N LEU A 4 -20.09 -1.65 14.54
CA LEU A 4 -18.82 -2.34 14.30
C LEU A 4 -18.29 -2.15 12.86
N GLN A 5 -19.15 -2.34 11.86
CA GLN A 5 -18.76 -2.29 10.45
C GLN A 5 -18.40 -0.85 10.00
N PRO A 6 -19.20 0.19 10.31
CA PRO A 6 -18.79 1.58 10.06
C PRO A 6 -17.48 1.99 10.76
N LEU A 7 -17.28 1.58 12.02
CA LEU A 7 -16.04 1.88 12.75
C LEU A 7 -14.83 1.21 12.10
N LEU A 8 -14.98 -0.03 11.64
CA LEU A 8 -13.93 -0.74 10.91
C LEU A 8 -13.55 -0.02 9.62
N HIS A 9 -14.53 0.44 8.82
CA HIS A 9 -14.26 1.20 7.61
C HIS A 9 -13.61 2.57 7.88
N LEU A 10 -13.98 3.24 8.96
CA LEU A 10 -13.34 4.49 9.37
C LEU A 10 -11.88 4.27 9.77
N ALA A 11 -11.59 3.19 10.52
CA ALA A 11 -10.22 2.80 10.86
C ALA A 11 -9.39 2.44 9.62
N GLN A 12 -9.99 1.72 8.66
CA GLN A 12 -9.37 1.41 7.37
C GLN A 12 -9.04 2.69 6.60
N ALA A 13 -9.96 3.65 6.53
CA ALA A 13 -9.73 4.94 5.88
C ALA A 13 -8.60 5.73 6.55
N GLY A 14 -8.59 5.81 7.89
CA GLY A 14 -7.54 6.48 8.66
C GLY A 14 -6.16 5.85 8.45
N LEU A 15 -6.05 4.53 8.55
CA LEU A 15 -4.80 3.80 8.31
C LEU A 15 -4.32 3.94 6.86
N SER A 16 -5.25 3.94 5.89
CA SER A 16 -4.92 4.14 4.48
C SER A 16 -4.41 5.56 4.22
N GLY A 17 -5.02 6.57 4.84
CA GLY A 17 -4.56 7.96 4.79
C GLY A 17 -3.17 8.15 5.40
N TYR A 18 -2.93 7.55 6.57
CA TYR A 18 -1.59 7.56 7.20
C TYR A 18 -0.54 6.84 6.36
N SER A 19 -0.92 5.74 5.70
CA SER A 19 -0.05 5.02 4.76
C SER A 19 0.29 5.88 3.53
N LEU A 20 -0.66 6.69 3.06
CA LEU A 20 -0.45 7.59 1.92
C LEU A 20 0.56 8.69 2.25
N PHE A 21 0.51 9.21 3.49
CA PHE A 21 1.52 10.14 3.99
C PHE A 21 2.94 9.54 3.98
N HIS A 22 3.09 8.29 4.43
CA HIS A 22 4.38 7.59 4.35
C HIS A 22 4.82 7.34 2.90
N ALA A 23 3.90 6.95 2.02
CA ALA A 23 4.20 6.79 0.61
C ALA A 23 4.70 8.10 -0.03
N TYR A 24 4.08 9.24 0.32
CA TYR A 24 4.56 10.56 -0.08
C TYR A 24 5.99 10.81 0.39
N ILE A 25 6.28 10.60 1.69
CA ILE A 25 7.65 10.71 2.24
C ILE A 25 8.63 9.81 1.49
N SER A 26 8.24 8.58 1.17
CA SER A 26 9.08 7.63 0.44
C SER A 26 9.43 8.16 -0.95
N VAL A 27 8.44 8.60 -1.71
CA VAL A 27 8.61 9.14 -3.07
C VAL A 27 9.49 10.38 -3.04
N SER A 28 9.24 11.31 -2.11
CA SER A 28 10.05 12.53 -1.99
C SER A 28 11.52 12.23 -1.64
N ASN A 29 11.79 11.30 -0.74
CA ASN A 29 13.16 10.91 -0.39
C ASN A 29 13.87 10.14 -1.51
N LEU A 30 13.13 9.32 -2.27
CA LEU A 30 13.64 8.61 -3.42
C LEU A 30 13.99 9.53 -4.57
N HIS A 31 13.22 10.60 -4.79
CA HIS A 31 13.53 11.58 -5.83
C HIS A 31 14.95 12.14 -5.70
N GLN A 32 15.42 12.41 -4.47
CA GLN A 32 16.80 12.86 -4.24
C GLN A 32 17.85 11.77 -4.53
N TYR A 33 17.50 10.50 -4.31
CA TYR A 33 18.37 9.37 -4.62
C TYR A 33 18.41 9.08 -6.13
N GLU A 34 17.28 9.23 -6.82
CA GLU A 34 17.15 9.03 -8.27
C GLU A 34 18.10 9.93 -9.05
N GLN A 35 18.28 11.20 -8.66
CA GLN A 35 19.21 12.11 -9.34
C GLN A 35 20.66 11.59 -9.35
N LYS A 36 21.09 10.89 -8.29
CA LYS A 36 22.42 10.26 -8.23
C LYS A 36 22.48 8.98 -9.06
N MET A 37 21.40 8.21 -9.04
CA MET A 37 21.28 6.98 -9.81
C MET A 37 21.15 7.23 -11.32
N GLU A 38 20.56 8.35 -11.74
CA GLU A 38 20.48 8.77 -13.14
C GLU A 38 21.87 8.99 -13.73
N LYS A 39 22.73 9.74 -13.02
CA LYS A 39 24.13 9.89 -13.44
C LYS A 39 24.87 8.56 -13.51
N ALA A 40 24.63 7.65 -12.56
CA ALA A 40 25.23 6.32 -12.61
C ALA A 40 24.69 5.47 -13.77
N ALA A 41 23.41 5.64 -14.12
CA ALA A 41 22.73 4.92 -15.19
C ALA A 41 23.20 5.31 -16.60
N GLU A 42 23.81 6.50 -16.77
CA GLU A 42 24.47 6.89 -18.02
C GLU A 42 25.65 5.98 -18.37
N TRP A 43 26.30 5.41 -17.35
CA TRP A 43 27.54 4.64 -17.49
C TRP A 43 27.41 3.18 -17.06
N SER A 44 26.25 2.76 -16.55
CA SER A 44 26.02 1.40 -16.04
C SER A 44 24.60 0.91 -16.31
N ASP A 45 24.49 -0.19 -17.07
CA ASP A 45 23.23 -0.88 -17.30
C ASP A 45 22.60 -1.42 -16.02
N THR A 46 23.43 -1.81 -15.04
CA THR A 46 22.95 -2.23 -13.71
C THR A 46 22.28 -1.07 -12.98
N ALA A 47 22.89 0.12 -12.99
CA ALA A 47 22.30 1.30 -12.36
C ALA A 47 20.99 1.71 -13.07
N LYS A 48 20.93 1.60 -14.40
CA LYS A 48 19.72 1.85 -15.18
C LYS A 48 18.59 0.88 -14.85
N HIS A 49 18.90 -0.43 -14.75
CA HIS A 49 17.94 -1.45 -14.36
C HIS A 49 17.38 -1.19 -12.95
N GLU A 50 18.26 -0.86 -12.00
CA GLU A 50 17.89 -0.57 -10.61
C GLU A 50 17.05 0.70 -10.49
N LEU A 51 17.36 1.76 -11.24
CA LEU A 51 16.56 2.97 -11.31
C LEU A 51 15.14 2.68 -11.82
N HIS A 52 15.02 1.91 -12.90
CA HIS A 52 13.72 1.52 -13.45
C HIS A 52 12.88 0.72 -12.44
N LYS A 53 13.49 -0.30 -11.81
CA LYS A 53 12.83 -1.15 -10.83
C LYS A 53 12.40 -0.37 -9.57
N THR A 54 13.18 0.63 -9.19
CA THR A 54 12.89 1.52 -8.08
C THR A 54 11.67 2.40 -8.36
N ARG A 55 11.56 2.95 -9.58
CA ARG A 55 10.39 3.74 -10.01
C ARG A 55 9.11 2.91 -10.04
N THR A 56 9.16 1.73 -10.66
CA THR A 56 7.97 0.86 -10.78
C THR A 56 7.47 0.38 -9.41
N THR A 57 8.37 0.09 -8.47
CA THR A 57 8.00 -0.30 -7.10
C THR A 57 7.35 0.85 -6.33
N GLN A 58 7.87 2.08 -6.45
CA GLN A 58 7.27 3.24 -5.80
C GLN A 58 5.89 3.57 -6.35
N THR A 59 5.74 3.57 -7.68
CA THR A 59 4.47 3.86 -8.34
C THR A 59 3.41 2.82 -7.97
N SER A 60 3.75 1.54 -8.00
CA SER A 60 2.82 0.47 -7.59
C SER A 60 2.45 0.57 -6.11
N SER A 61 3.40 0.91 -5.23
CA SER A 61 3.14 1.17 -3.82
C SER A 61 2.16 2.33 -3.62
N ALA A 62 2.38 3.46 -4.28
CA ALA A 62 1.51 4.63 -4.16
C ALA A 62 0.10 4.36 -4.69
N LEU A 63 -0.01 3.72 -5.87
CA LEU A 63 -1.29 3.35 -6.47
C LEU A 63 -2.09 2.42 -5.57
N SER A 64 -1.44 1.42 -4.97
CA SER A 64 -2.13 0.44 -4.12
C SER A 64 -2.75 1.08 -2.88
N ILE A 65 -2.06 2.03 -2.26
CA ILE A 65 -2.57 2.77 -1.10
C ILE A 65 -3.70 3.71 -1.52
N LEU A 66 -3.54 4.44 -2.63
CA LEU A 66 -4.59 5.29 -3.19
C LEU A 66 -5.86 4.51 -3.49
N SER A 67 -5.75 3.32 -4.10
CA SER A 67 -6.89 2.44 -4.32
C SER A 67 -7.55 2.01 -3.01
N SER A 68 -6.78 1.68 -1.98
CA SER A 68 -7.34 1.31 -0.67
C SER A 68 -8.07 2.48 0.02
N VAL A 69 -7.56 3.72 -0.11
CA VAL A 69 -8.26 4.94 0.35
C VAL A 69 -9.58 5.12 -0.39
N ILE A 70 -9.57 5.03 -1.73
CA ILE A 70 -10.76 5.23 -2.56
C ILE A 70 -11.84 4.19 -2.23
N ILE A 71 -11.47 2.92 -2.10
CA ILE A 71 -12.41 1.84 -1.75
C ILE A 71 -13.00 2.07 -0.35
N SER A 72 -12.17 2.41 0.64
CA SER A 72 -12.63 2.68 2.01
C SER A 72 -13.63 3.84 2.06
N LEU A 73 -13.31 4.96 1.40
CA LEU A 73 -14.17 6.14 1.38
C LEU A 73 -15.48 5.89 0.62
N GLY A 74 -15.43 5.12 -0.47
CA GLY A 74 -16.61 4.73 -1.24
C GLY A 74 -17.60 3.89 -0.42
N LEU A 75 -17.09 2.91 0.34
CA LEU A 75 -17.90 2.04 1.19
C LEU A 75 -18.53 2.76 2.39
N VAL A 76 -17.90 3.82 2.90
CA VAL A 76 -18.45 4.66 3.97
C VAL A 76 -19.56 5.60 3.47
N SER A 77 -19.42 6.11 2.24
CA SER A 77 -20.20 7.27 1.79
C SER A 77 -21.47 6.92 1.01
N SER A 78 -21.69 5.67 0.63
CA SER A 78 -22.80 5.28 -0.24
C SER A 78 -23.49 3.99 0.18
N PRO A 79 -24.84 3.92 0.18
CA PRO A 79 -25.56 2.66 0.32
C PRO A 79 -25.19 1.74 -0.84
N THR A 80 -24.36 0.75 -0.53
CA THR A 80 -23.74 -0.14 -1.53
C THR A 80 -24.43 -1.52 -1.49
N PRO A 81 -24.87 -2.07 -2.63
CA PRO A 81 -25.45 -3.42 -2.70
C PRO A 81 -24.51 -4.47 -2.13
N THR A 82 -25.05 -5.50 -1.49
CA THR A 82 -24.23 -6.47 -0.75
C THR A 82 -23.22 -7.21 -1.62
N ILE A 83 -23.59 -7.57 -2.85
CA ILE A 83 -22.65 -8.18 -3.81
C ILE A 83 -21.47 -7.24 -4.15
N THR A 84 -21.75 -5.95 -4.28
CA THR A 84 -20.73 -4.92 -4.55
C THR A 84 -19.79 -4.77 -3.35
N LYS A 85 -20.31 -4.83 -2.11
CA LYS A 85 -19.47 -4.82 -0.91
C LYS A 85 -18.51 -6.01 -0.86
N VAL A 86 -19.00 -7.21 -1.17
CA VAL A 86 -18.18 -8.43 -1.20
C VAL A 86 -17.07 -8.31 -2.26
N LEU A 87 -17.41 -7.83 -3.46
CA LEU A 87 -16.44 -7.59 -4.54
C LEU A 87 -15.40 -6.54 -4.14
N LEU A 88 -15.81 -5.43 -3.52
CA LEU A 88 -14.92 -4.36 -3.08
C LEU A 88 -13.99 -4.82 -1.96
N ASN A 89 -14.49 -5.54 -0.95
CA ASN A 89 -13.65 -6.11 0.10
C ASN A 89 -12.63 -7.10 -0.49
N THR A 90 -13.06 -8.00 -1.39
CA THR A 90 -12.17 -8.97 -2.04
C THR A 90 -11.09 -8.26 -2.86
N SER A 91 -11.46 -7.23 -3.61
CA SER A 91 -10.52 -6.40 -4.38
C SER A 91 -9.52 -5.70 -3.46
N ALA A 92 -9.98 -5.16 -2.33
CA ALA A 92 -9.11 -4.49 -1.37
C ALA A 92 -8.10 -5.46 -0.73
N ILE A 93 -8.51 -6.69 -0.41
CA ILE A 93 -7.60 -7.75 0.06
C ILE A 93 -6.53 -8.02 -1.01
N ALA A 94 -6.96 -8.26 -2.26
CA ALA A 94 -6.05 -8.57 -3.36
C ALA A 94 -5.04 -7.45 -3.60
N ILE A 95 -5.49 -6.19 -3.64
CA ILE A 95 -4.63 -5.02 -3.78
C ILE A 95 -3.60 -4.96 -2.65
N CYS A 96 -4.03 -5.10 -1.39
CA CYS A 96 -3.13 -5.04 -0.25
C CYS A 96 -2.07 -6.15 -0.28
N VAL A 97 -2.48 -7.39 -0.57
CA VAL A 97 -1.57 -8.55 -0.62
C VAL A 97 -0.59 -8.46 -1.77
N LEU A 98 -1.06 -8.11 -2.98
CA LEU A 98 -0.21 -7.97 -4.16
C LEU A 98 0.82 -6.85 -3.97
N ALA A 99 0.39 -5.70 -3.45
CA ALA A 99 1.27 -4.57 -3.15
C ALA A 99 2.32 -4.93 -2.09
N ARG A 100 1.89 -5.54 -0.99
CA ARG A 100 2.79 -5.98 0.08
C ARG A 100 3.84 -6.95 -0.44
N THR A 101 3.43 -7.90 -1.28
CA THR A 101 4.31 -8.90 -1.88
C THR A 101 5.30 -8.26 -2.85
N HIS A 102 4.83 -7.33 -3.70
CA HIS A 102 5.68 -6.60 -4.62
C HIS A 102 6.76 -5.79 -3.90
N ILE A 103 6.38 -5.02 -2.86
CA ILE A 103 7.31 -4.25 -2.02
C ILE A 103 8.30 -5.17 -1.30
N SER A 104 7.80 -6.26 -0.71
CA SER A 104 8.66 -7.23 0.00
C SER A 104 9.69 -7.85 -0.93
N ASN A 105 9.28 -8.29 -2.11
CA ASN A 105 10.18 -8.91 -3.10
C ASN A 105 11.21 -7.92 -3.64
N PHE A 106 10.84 -6.64 -3.82
CA PHE A 106 11.78 -5.61 -4.25
C PHE A 106 12.90 -5.39 -3.21
N TRP A 107 12.55 -5.36 -1.92
CA TRP A 107 13.51 -5.08 -0.85
C TRP A 107 14.20 -6.31 -0.25
N ALA A 108 13.77 -7.53 -0.57
CA ALA A 108 14.23 -8.78 0.07
C ALA A 108 15.77 -8.92 0.16
N ASN A 109 16.50 -8.43 -0.84
CA ASN A 109 17.95 -8.53 -0.92
C ASN A 109 18.66 -7.17 -0.86
N LYS A 110 17.98 -6.13 -0.38
CA LYS A 110 18.49 -4.75 -0.35
C LYS A 110 18.60 -4.29 1.11
N ALA A 111 19.82 -4.26 1.63
CA ALA A 111 20.10 -3.76 2.97
C ALA A 111 20.29 -2.23 2.97
N LYS A 112 20.12 -1.61 4.14
CA LYS A 112 20.49 -0.20 4.34
C LYS A 112 21.99 -0.03 4.11
N VAL A 113 22.38 1.02 3.38
CA VAL A 113 23.78 1.30 3.04
C VAL A 113 24.27 2.49 3.87
N PRO A 114 25.44 2.40 4.54
CA PRO A 114 26.01 3.53 5.28
C PRO A 114 26.08 4.78 4.40
N LEU A 115 25.77 5.95 4.99
CA LEU A 115 25.84 7.27 4.36
C LEU A 115 24.86 7.56 3.20
N VAL A 116 24.07 6.59 2.74
CA VAL A 116 23.04 6.78 1.69
C VAL A 116 21.67 7.08 2.30
N LYS A 117 21.53 8.28 2.90
CA LYS A 117 20.34 8.65 3.69
C LYS A 117 19.01 8.50 2.93
N GLY A 118 18.93 8.96 1.68
CA GLY A 118 17.70 8.89 0.87
C GLY A 118 17.23 7.45 0.62
N PHE A 119 18.16 6.56 0.25
CA PHE A 119 17.90 5.14 0.06
C PHE A 119 17.48 4.44 1.37
N ASN A 120 18.14 4.75 2.48
CA ASN A 120 17.77 4.18 3.78
C ASN A 120 16.41 4.68 4.28
N ALA A 121 16.08 5.95 4.00
CA ALA A 121 14.77 6.53 4.29
C ALA A 121 13.68 5.87 3.43
N ALA A 122 13.96 5.62 2.15
CA ALA A 122 13.10 4.87 1.24
C ALA A 122 12.77 3.46 1.76
N ILE A 123 13.80 2.69 2.14
CA ILE A 123 13.64 1.36 2.76
C ILE A 123 12.78 1.46 4.02
N THR A 124 13.02 2.46 4.86
CA THR A 124 12.30 2.61 6.12
C THR A 124 10.82 2.92 5.88
N SER A 125 10.53 3.91 5.03
CA SER A 125 9.16 4.32 4.73
C SER A 125 8.37 3.22 4.02
N THR A 126 8.96 2.57 3.01
CA THR A 126 8.29 1.46 2.31
C THR A 126 8.06 0.24 3.21
N ASN A 127 8.90 -0.01 4.22
CA ASN A 127 8.61 -1.04 5.22
C ASN A 127 7.41 -0.70 6.09
N VAL A 128 7.28 0.57 6.53
CA VAL A 128 6.08 1.03 7.26
C VAL A 128 4.82 0.82 6.40
N VAL A 129 4.88 1.21 5.12
CA VAL A 129 3.79 0.96 4.17
C VAL A 129 3.48 -0.53 4.03
N LYS A 130 4.50 -1.38 3.86
CA LYS A 130 4.34 -2.83 3.73
C LYS A 130 3.63 -3.44 4.96
N ASP A 131 3.96 -2.96 6.15
CA ASP A 131 3.35 -3.43 7.39
C ASP A 131 1.89 -2.98 7.49
N HIS A 132 1.60 -1.71 7.14
CA HIS A 132 0.22 -1.22 7.07
C HIS A 132 -0.62 -1.96 6.03
N LEU A 133 -0.07 -2.30 4.86
CA LEU A 133 -0.75 -3.12 3.86
C LEU A 133 -1.11 -4.51 4.43
N GLY A 134 -0.25 -5.07 5.29
CA GLY A 134 -0.56 -6.30 6.03
C GLY A 134 -1.75 -6.13 6.98
N VAL A 135 -1.74 -5.07 7.79
CA VAL A 135 -2.84 -4.75 8.71
C VAL A 135 -4.14 -4.47 7.94
N LEU A 136 -4.08 -3.73 6.84
CA LEU A 136 -5.21 -3.46 5.97
C LEU A 136 -5.77 -4.76 5.39
N ALA A 137 -4.93 -5.64 4.84
CA ALA A 137 -5.37 -6.94 4.32
C ALA A 137 -6.13 -7.76 5.37
N ILE A 138 -5.61 -7.84 6.59
CA ILE A 138 -6.28 -8.53 7.72
C ILE A 138 -7.61 -7.85 8.03
N SER A 139 -7.66 -6.52 8.10
CA SER A 139 -8.89 -5.78 8.39
C SER A 139 -9.97 -5.99 7.33
N TRP A 140 -9.59 -6.08 6.05
CA TRP A 140 -10.52 -6.36 4.95
C TRP A 140 -11.04 -7.80 5.00
N ILE A 141 -10.22 -8.77 5.42
CA ILE A 141 -10.68 -10.15 5.67
C ILE A 141 -11.73 -10.15 6.80
N VAL A 142 -11.48 -9.45 7.91
CA VAL A 142 -12.44 -9.34 9.02
C VAL A 142 -13.75 -8.71 8.55
N SER A 143 -13.68 -7.61 7.77
CA SER A 143 -14.83 -6.97 7.15
C SER A 143 -15.64 -7.94 6.27
N SER A 144 -14.98 -8.74 5.44
CA SER A 144 -15.64 -9.77 4.60
C SER A 144 -16.35 -10.83 5.44
N VAL A 145 -15.74 -11.30 6.52
CA VAL A 145 -16.35 -12.30 7.41
C VAL A 145 -17.62 -11.74 8.07
N ILE A 146 -17.58 -10.49 8.53
CA ILE A 146 -18.74 -9.83 9.14
C ILE A 146 -19.89 -9.68 8.12
N GLU A 147 -19.59 -9.21 6.91
CA GLU A 147 -20.62 -9.04 5.86
C GLU A 147 -21.17 -10.40 5.36
N ALA A 148 -20.33 -11.44 5.26
CA ALA A 148 -20.77 -12.79 4.90
C ALA A 148 -21.67 -13.43 5.96
N TRP A 149 -21.35 -13.23 7.25
CA TRP A 149 -22.19 -13.70 8.36
C TRP A 149 -23.56 -13.00 8.36
N ARG A 150 -23.60 -11.70 8.04
CA ARG A 150 -24.86 -10.96 7.89
C ARG A 150 -25.71 -11.44 6.72
N LEU A 151 -25.07 -11.78 5.59
CA LEU A 151 -25.75 -12.37 4.44
C LEU A 151 -26.41 -13.72 4.78
N GLY A 152 -25.77 -14.55 5.60
CA GLY A 152 -26.29 -15.88 5.95
C GLY A 152 -27.39 -15.89 7.01
N ASN A 153 -27.58 -14.79 7.75
CA ASN A 153 -28.56 -14.67 8.83
C ASN A 153 -29.71 -13.68 8.51
N ASN A 154 -29.72 -13.10 7.31
CA ASN A 154 -30.83 -12.33 6.75
C ASN A 154 -31.63 -13.22 5.80
#